data_AF-A0A935EX65-F1
#
_entry.id   AF-A0A935EX65-F1
#
_cell.length_a   1.000
_cell.length_b   1.000
_cell.length_c   1.000
_cell.angle_alpha   90.00
_cell.angle_beta   90.00
_cell.angle_gamma   90.00
#
_symmetry.space_group_name_H-M   'P 1'
#
loop_
_entity.id
_entity.type
_entity.pdbx_description
1 polymer ?
#
loop_
_entity_poly.entity_id
_entity_poly.type
_entity_poly.pdbx_seq_one_letter_code
_entity_poly.pdbx_strand_id
1 'polypeptide(L)'
;MKNRRIYLVSAGIALMLLFVIGAGLDHAKAFQQGPPMRGGQGGPPMHGGPGGPPHGPGGEMAGPPNFVFRLLNLTDQQKEQIKAFHEKAMADSKQYFDQLKPIRESLHALTQSAAFDEGAARNLINNENVLNTELNLIRLKTENATYNVLTAEQKAKLAELRKNMESHKPGQGPRPSR
;
A
#
# COMPACT_ATOMS: atom_id res chain seq x y z
N MET A 1 -0.96 63.05 -11.51
CA MET A 1 -0.94 62.13 -10.35
C MET A 1 -2.25 61.34 -10.40
N LYS A 2 -2.37 60.01 -10.57
CA LYS A 2 -1.52 58.83 -10.33
C LYS A 2 -1.51 57.91 -11.57
N ASN A 3 -0.49 57.06 -11.62
CA ASN A 3 0.11 56.51 -12.84
C ASN A 3 -0.53 55.19 -13.29
N ARG A 4 -0.84 55.09 -14.59
CA ARG A 4 -1.03 53.85 -15.33
C ARG A 4 0.33 53.15 -15.47
N ARG A 5 0.42 51.86 -15.12
CA ARG A 5 1.56 51.00 -15.47
C ARG A 5 1.05 49.86 -16.34
N ILE A 6 1.13 50.12 -17.64
CA ILE A 6 1.12 49.14 -18.72
C ILE A 6 2.53 48.56 -18.77
N TYR A 7 2.67 47.23 -18.75
CA TYR A 7 3.91 46.56 -19.18
C TYR A 7 3.54 45.41 -20.12
N LEU A 8 3.82 45.65 -21.40
CA LEU A 8 4.02 44.67 -22.47
C LEU A 8 5.54 44.57 -22.73
N VAL A 9 5.95 43.53 -23.47
CA VAL A 9 7.29 43.23 -24.05
C VAL A 9 8.17 42.37 -23.12
N SER A 10 8.74 41.20 -23.45
CA SER A 10 9.00 40.41 -24.69
C SER A 10 9.29 38.96 -24.25
N ALA A 11 8.70 37.90 -24.82
CA ALA A 11 9.13 37.17 -26.02
C ALA A 11 10.60 36.64 -26.02
N GLY A 12 10.74 35.30 -25.98
CA GLY A 12 11.97 34.52 -26.21
C GLY A 12 12.11 33.41 -25.14
N ILE A 13 12.24 32.11 -25.40
CA ILE A 13 12.74 31.37 -26.57
C ILE A 13 11.99 30.03 -26.71
N ALA A 14 11.86 29.62 -27.97
CA ALA A 14 11.31 28.41 -28.56
C ALA A 14 11.66 27.07 -27.91
N LEU A 15 10.71 26.13 -27.97
CA LEU A 15 10.98 24.83 -28.60
C LEU A 15 9.68 24.23 -29.19
N MET A 16 9.46 24.53 -30.47
CA MET A 16 8.61 23.73 -31.35
C MET A 16 9.27 22.37 -31.57
N LEU A 17 8.55 21.28 -31.34
CA LEU A 17 8.85 20.00 -31.97
C LEU A 17 7.76 19.70 -32.99
N LEU A 18 8.02 20.12 -34.23
CA LEU A 18 7.43 19.50 -35.41
C LEU A 18 8.18 18.19 -35.64
N PHE A 19 7.51 17.05 -35.49
CA PHE A 19 7.87 15.85 -36.23
C PHE A 19 6.79 15.56 -37.27
N VAL A 20 7.28 15.47 -38.49
CA VAL A 20 6.60 15.35 -39.76
C VAL A 20 5.86 14.01 -39.86
N ILE A 21 4.64 14.08 -40.40
CA ILE A 21 3.84 12.94 -40.84
C ILE A 21 4.54 12.27 -42.04
N GLY A 22 4.96 11.03 -41.88
CA GLY A 22 5.31 10.12 -42.97
C GLY A 22 4.22 9.06 -43.12
N ALA A 23 3.52 9.09 -44.25
CA ALA A 23 2.47 8.16 -44.62
C ALA A 23 3.05 6.81 -45.12
N GLY A 24 2.33 5.72 -44.82
CA GLY A 24 2.30 4.51 -45.63
C GLY A 24 3.16 3.34 -45.13
N LEU A 25 2.50 2.28 -44.66
CA LEU A 25 2.29 1.04 -45.43
C LEU A 25 1.73 -0.06 -44.52
N ASP A 26 0.54 -0.53 -44.88
CA ASP A 26 0.04 -1.87 -44.54
C ASP A 26 1.12 -2.93 -44.75
N HIS A 27 1.42 -3.71 -43.72
CA HIS A 27 1.78 -5.12 -43.86
C HIS A 27 1.29 -5.87 -42.63
N ALA A 28 0.00 -6.21 -42.65
CA ALA A 28 -0.43 -7.47 -42.07
C ALA A 28 0.37 -8.60 -42.74
N LYS A 29 1.16 -9.34 -41.95
CA LYS A 29 1.57 -10.69 -42.31
C LYS A 29 1.21 -11.65 -41.18
N ALA A 30 0.38 -12.60 -41.59
CA ALA A 30 -0.09 -13.73 -40.86
C ALA A 30 1.04 -14.70 -40.47
N PHE A 31 0.75 -15.44 -39.39
CA PHE A 31 1.16 -16.83 -39.15
C PHE A 31 2.64 -17.21 -39.29
N GLN A 32 3.31 -17.35 -38.14
CA GLN A 32 4.13 -18.54 -37.90
C GLN A 32 3.71 -19.19 -36.58
N GLN A 33 2.92 -20.26 -36.73
CA GLN A 33 2.74 -21.28 -35.70
C GLN A 33 4.12 -21.87 -35.41
N GLY A 34 4.68 -21.55 -34.23
CA GLY A 34 5.79 -22.32 -33.69
C GLY A 34 5.35 -23.78 -33.44
N PRO A 35 6.27 -24.75 -33.52
CA PRO A 35 5.95 -26.16 -33.36
C PRO A 35 5.30 -26.45 -31.99
N PRO A 36 4.42 -27.46 -31.88
CA PRO A 36 3.73 -27.78 -30.64
C PRO A 36 4.72 -28.25 -29.58
N MET A 37 4.81 -27.52 -28.47
CA MET A 37 5.54 -27.95 -27.27
C MET A 37 4.82 -29.17 -26.67
N ARG A 38 5.41 -30.34 -26.90
CA ARG A 38 5.03 -31.63 -26.36
C ARG A 38 5.24 -31.65 -24.84
N GLY A 39 4.23 -32.17 -24.14
CA GLY A 39 4.12 -32.35 -22.69
C GLY A 39 5.40 -32.35 -21.86
N GLY A 40 5.48 -31.39 -20.95
CA GLY A 40 6.27 -31.45 -19.74
C GLY A 40 5.35 -31.67 -18.54
N GLN A 41 5.46 -32.84 -17.95
CA GLN A 41 4.83 -33.30 -16.71
C GLN A 41 4.86 -32.21 -15.63
N GLY A 42 3.75 -32.05 -14.90
CA GLY A 42 3.60 -31.07 -13.83
C GLY A 42 4.73 -31.09 -12.81
N GLY A 43 5.42 -29.96 -12.70
CA GLY A 43 6.09 -29.60 -11.45
C GLY A 43 5.01 -29.26 -10.41
N PRO A 44 5.14 -29.72 -9.16
CA PRO A 44 4.15 -29.42 -8.14
C PRO A 44 4.03 -27.90 -7.95
N PRO A 45 2.82 -27.36 -7.76
CA PRO A 45 2.66 -25.97 -7.37
C PRO A 45 3.48 -25.77 -6.09
N MET A 46 4.45 -24.86 -6.13
CA MET A 46 5.17 -24.38 -4.95
C MET A 46 4.14 -23.73 -4.02
N HIS A 47 3.53 -24.58 -3.19
CA HIS A 47 2.67 -24.19 -2.10
C HIS A 47 3.54 -23.33 -1.19
N GLY A 48 3.07 -22.11 -0.94
CA GLY A 48 3.59 -21.28 0.14
C GLY A 48 3.75 -22.14 1.39
N GLY A 49 4.93 -22.01 2.02
CA GLY A 49 5.26 -22.76 3.21
C GLY A 49 4.17 -22.64 4.28
N PRO A 50 4.01 -23.65 5.13
CA PRO A 50 2.96 -23.67 6.13
C PRO A 50 3.20 -22.58 7.17
N GLY A 51 2.26 -21.63 7.28
CA GLY A 51 2.05 -20.91 8.55
C GLY A 51 2.16 -19.39 8.58
N GLY A 52 2.22 -18.69 7.45
CA GLY A 52 2.08 -17.23 7.42
C GLY A 52 0.69 -16.82 6.93
N PRO A 53 -0.08 -15.97 7.62
CA PRO A 53 -1.24 -15.33 7.00
C PRO A 53 -0.78 -14.58 5.75
N PRO A 54 -1.53 -14.64 4.63
CA PRO A 54 -1.17 -13.92 3.42
C PRO A 54 -1.17 -12.41 3.71
N HIS A 55 0.00 -11.85 4.01
CA HIS A 55 0.21 -10.41 4.05
C HIS A 55 0.41 -9.95 2.61
N GLY A 56 -0.69 -9.95 1.85
CA GLY A 56 -0.74 -9.18 0.61
C GLY A 56 -0.52 -7.69 0.90
N PRO A 57 -0.10 -6.89 -0.09
CA PRO A 57 0.04 -5.44 0.06
C PRO A 57 -1.36 -4.82 0.24
N GLY A 58 -1.85 -4.85 1.47
CA GLY A 58 -3.25 -4.57 1.84
C GLY A 58 -3.68 -5.15 3.20
N GLY A 59 -2.83 -5.94 3.87
CA GLY A 59 -3.15 -6.57 5.17
C GLY A 59 -3.13 -5.66 6.40
N GLU A 60 -2.72 -4.40 6.29
CA GLU A 60 -2.40 -3.55 7.47
C GLU A 60 -3.34 -2.35 7.67
N MET A 61 -4.56 -2.43 7.12
CA MET A 61 -5.71 -1.66 7.62
C MET A 61 -6.47 -2.37 8.75
N ALA A 62 -6.01 -3.56 9.15
CA ALA A 62 -6.59 -4.24 10.29
C ALA A 62 -6.14 -3.50 11.56
N GLY A 63 -7.10 -2.90 12.26
CA GLY A 63 -6.93 -2.52 13.66
C GLY A 63 -6.56 -3.73 14.53
N PRO A 64 -6.71 -3.66 15.87
CA PRO A 64 -6.42 -4.78 16.75
C PRO A 64 -7.00 -6.08 16.16
N PRO A 65 -6.24 -7.19 16.15
CA PRO A 65 -6.68 -8.42 15.50
C PRO A 65 -8.12 -8.73 15.91
N ASN A 66 -8.97 -9.17 14.98
CA ASN A 66 -10.38 -9.52 15.24
C ASN A 66 -10.56 -10.48 16.45
N PHE A 67 -9.49 -11.14 16.88
CA PHE A 67 -9.44 -11.93 18.11
C PHE A 67 -9.47 -11.07 19.40
N VAL A 68 -8.72 -9.96 19.46
CA VAL A 68 -8.66 -9.08 20.64
C VAL A 68 -10.03 -8.46 20.92
N PHE A 69 -10.74 -8.00 19.89
CA PHE A 69 -12.09 -7.43 20.04
C PHE A 69 -13.12 -8.45 20.52
N ARG A 70 -12.99 -9.71 20.12
CA ARG A 70 -13.86 -10.80 20.61
C ARG A 70 -13.67 -11.07 22.10
N LEU A 71 -12.48 -10.82 22.65
CA LEU A 71 -12.19 -11.01 24.07
C LEU A 71 -12.66 -9.86 24.97
N LEU A 72 -13.03 -8.70 24.42
CA LEU A 72 -13.46 -7.53 25.21
C LEU A 72 -14.94 -7.55 25.59
N ASN A 73 -15.71 -8.57 25.20
CA ASN A 73 -17.14 -8.67 25.47
C ASN A 73 -17.88 -7.37 25.11
N LEU A 74 -17.68 -6.90 23.88
CA LEU A 74 -18.29 -5.67 23.38
C LEU A 74 -19.81 -5.79 23.33
N THR A 75 -20.52 -4.72 23.70
CA THR A 75 -21.96 -4.63 23.45
C THR A 75 -22.25 -4.50 21.96
N ASP A 76 -23.48 -4.80 21.52
CA ASP A 76 -23.82 -4.70 20.10
C ASP A 76 -23.73 -3.27 19.58
N GLN A 77 -24.07 -2.28 20.41
CA GLN A 77 -23.88 -0.86 20.09
C GLN A 77 -22.39 -0.51 19.91
N GLN A 78 -21.50 -1.02 20.77
CA GLN A 78 -20.06 -0.79 20.61
C GLN A 78 -19.53 -1.43 19.32
N LYS A 79 -19.98 -2.65 18.99
CA LYS A 79 -19.59 -3.33 17.74
C LYS A 79 -20.03 -2.54 16.52
N GLU A 80 -21.25 -2.01 16.52
CA GLU A 80 -21.78 -1.21 15.42
C GLU A 80 -20.96 0.08 15.21
N GLN A 81 -20.63 0.79 16.30
CA GLN A 81 -19.78 1.99 16.23
C GLN A 81 -18.38 1.67 15.69
N ILE A 82 -17.76 0.60 16.19
CA ILE A 82 -16.42 0.17 15.75
C ILE A 82 -16.46 -0.21 14.26
N LYS A 83 -17.49 -0.95 13.82
CA LYS A 83 -17.69 -1.28 12.41
C LYS A 83 -17.77 -0.04 11.54
N ALA A 84 -18.56 0.96 11.94
CA ALA A 84 -18.68 2.23 11.22
C ALA A 84 -17.32 2.97 11.12
N PHE A 85 -16.50 2.97 12.18
CA PHE A 85 -15.16 3.55 12.13
C PHE A 85 -14.25 2.83 11.13
N HIS A 86 -14.31 1.50 11.05
CA HIS A 86 -13.53 0.72 10.10
C HIS A 86 -14.02 0.90 8.66
N GLU A 87 -15.33 0.95 8.42
CA GLU A 87 -15.89 1.22 7.09
C GLU A 87 -15.47 2.60 6.58
N LYS A 88 -15.55 3.62 7.46
CA LYS A 88 -15.04 4.95 7.13
C LYS A 88 -13.53 4.94 6.84
N ALA A 89 -12.74 4.26 7.67
CA ALA A 89 -11.30 4.15 7.46
C ALA A 89 -10.97 3.51 6.11
N MET A 90 -11.67 2.42 5.75
CA MET A 90 -11.51 1.76 4.45
C MET A 90 -11.83 2.70 3.29
N ALA A 91 -12.94 3.44 3.38
CA ALA A 91 -13.33 4.42 2.37
C ALA A 91 -12.28 5.54 2.22
N ASP A 92 -11.84 6.14 3.34
CA ASP A 92 -10.85 7.22 3.36
C ASP A 92 -9.48 6.75 2.82
N SER A 93 -9.16 5.47 3.02
CA SER A 93 -7.87 4.88 2.66
C SER A 93 -7.75 4.46 1.20
N LYS A 94 -8.88 4.23 0.52
CA LYS A 94 -8.92 3.67 -0.83
C LYS A 94 -8.04 4.46 -1.80
N GLN A 95 -8.13 5.79 -1.75
CA GLN A 95 -7.37 6.68 -2.64
C GLN A 95 -5.85 6.54 -2.48
N TYR A 96 -5.35 6.25 -1.28
CA TYR A 96 -3.92 6.08 -1.03
C TYR A 96 -3.45 4.72 -1.51
N PHE A 97 -4.26 3.67 -1.36
CA PHE A 97 -3.97 2.35 -1.95
C PHE A 97 -3.93 2.40 -3.47
N ASP A 98 -4.88 3.10 -4.09
CA ASP A 98 -4.91 3.28 -5.54
C ASP A 98 -3.63 3.97 -6.05
N GLN A 99 -3.08 4.93 -5.27
CA GLN A 99 -1.81 5.61 -5.59
C GLN A 99 -0.55 4.78 -5.26
N LEU A 100 -0.59 3.96 -4.21
CA LEU A 100 0.54 3.11 -3.81
C LEU A 100 0.82 2.00 -4.81
N LYS A 101 -0.24 1.43 -5.40
CA LYS A 101 -0.12 0.29 -6.32
C LYS A 101 0.90 0.54 -7.47
N PRO A 102 0.78 1.61 -8.29
CA PRO A 102 1.74 1.87 -9.36
C PRO A 102 3.15 2.20 -8.86
N ILE A 103 3.31 2.78 -7.65
CA ILE A 103 4.62 3.03 -7.05
C ILE A 103 5.32 1.71 -6.74
N ARG A 104 4.62 0.75 -6.14
CA ARG A 104 5.15 -0.59 -5.82
C ARG A 104 5.49 -1.38 -7.08
N GLU A 105 4.65 -1.30 -8.11
CA GLU A 105 4.94 -1.89 -9.42
C GLU A 105 6.21 -1.29 -10.05
N SER A 106 6.38 0.03 -9.96
CA SER A 106 7.55 0.74 -10.48
C SER A 106 8.84 0.40 -9.71
N LEU A 107 8.76 0.32 -8.38
CA LEU A 107 9.88 -0.14 -7.55
C LEU A 107 10.27 -1.58 -7.89
N HIS A 108 9.30 -2.47 -8.09
CA HIS A 108 9.56 -3.84 -8.52
C HIS A 108 10.23 -3.88 -9.90
N ALA A 109 9.77 -3.08 -10.85
CA ALA A 109 10.36 -2.99 -12.18
C ALA A 109 11.83 -2.50 -12.15
N LEU A 110 12.18 -1.57 -11.26
CA LEU A 110 13.57 -1.13 -11.08
C LEU A 110 14.49 -2.29 -10.66
N THR A 111 14.00 -3.25 -9.86
CA THR A 111 14.79 -4.43 -9.46
C THR A 111 15.09 -5.40 -10.60
N GLN A 112 14.31 -5.34 -11.68
CA GLN A 112 14.46 -6.19 -12.87
C GLN A 112 15.13 -5.46 -14.04
N SER A 113 15.48 -4.19 -13.86
CA SER A 113 16.11 -3.37 -14.88
C SER A 113 17.58 -3.77 -15.12
N ALA A 114 18.06 -3.59 -16.35
CA ALA A 114 19.45 -3.89 -16.71
C ALA A 114 20.46 -2.94 -16.01
N ALA A 115 20.03 -1.75 -15.62
CA ALA A 115 20.81 -0.78 -14.86
C ALA A 115 19.91 -0.14 -13.80
N PHE A 116 20.33 -0.24 -12.53
CA PHE A 116 19.57 0.30 -11.41
C PHE A 116 19.68 1.82 -11.34
N ASP A 117 18.55 2.52 -11.47
CA ASP A 117 18.48 3.97 -11.27
C ASP A 117 18.15 4.28 -9.80
N GLU A 118 19.18 4.60 -9.02
CA GLU A 118 19.04 4.96 -7.60
C GLU A 118 18.24 6.26 -7.41
N GLY A 119 18.34 7.22 -8.32
CA GLY A 119 17.62 8.48 -8.25
C GLY A 119 16.12 8.27 -8.39
N ALA A 120 15.71 7.47 -9.39
CA ALA A 120 14.32 7.07 -9.57
C ALA A 120 13.80 6.26 -8.37
N ALA A 121 14.60 5.33 -7.84
CA ALA A 121 14.23 4.55 -6.66
C ALA A 121 13.98 5.43 -5.44
N ARG A 122 14.90 6.36 -5.12
CA ARG A 122 14.74 7.30 -3.99
C ARG A 122 13.48 8.16 -4.13
N ASN A 123 13.16 8.62 -5.34
CA ASN A 123 11.95 9.41 -5.59
C ASN A 123 10.67 8.60 -5.34
N LEU A 124 10.62 7.37 -5.85
CA LEU A 124 9.48 6.47 -5.63
C LEU A 124 9.30 6.12 -4.15
N ILE A 125 10.39 5.83 -3.44
CA ILE A 125 10.37 5.55 -1.98
C ILE A 125 9.84 6.75 -1.20
N ASN A 126 10.30 7.96 -1.54
CA ASN A 126 9.82 9.19 -0.88
C ASN A 126 8.31 9.38 -1.09
N ASN A 127 7.82 9.14 -2.31
CA ASN A 127 6.39 9.20 -2.60
C ASN A 127 5.61 8.11 -1.84
N GLU A 128 6.13 6.89 -1.76
CA GLU A 128 5.53 5.80 -0.99
C GLU A 128 5.39 6.16 0.49
N ASN A 129 6.44 6.76 1.08
CA ASN A 129 6.47 7.15 2.48
C ASN A 129 5.42 8.22 2.83
N VAL A 130 5.18 9.17 1.93
CA VAL A 130 4.11 10.18 2.10
C VAL A 130 2.74 9.50 2.17
N LEU A 131 2.43 8.59 1.24
CA LEU A 131 1.16 7.87 1.22
C LEU A 131 0.99 6.95 2.44
N ASN A 132 2.05 6.25 2.83
CA ASN A 132 2.05 5.41 4.03
C ASN A 132 1.84 6.24 5.31
N THR A 133 2.32 7.48 5.36
CA THR A 133 2.08 8.39 6.48
C THR A 133 0.58 8.66 6.65
N GLU A 134 -0.12 8.94 5.56
CA GLU A 134 -1.57 9.20 5.60
C GLU A 134 -2.36 7.95 6.00
N LEU A 135 -2.01 6.77 5.47
CA LEU A 135 -2.63 5.51 5.87
C LEU A 135 -2.41 5.20 7.36
N ASN A 136 -1.20 5.45 7.87
CA ASN A 136 -0.89 5.28 9.29
C ASN A 136 -1.70 6.25 10.15
N LEU A 137 -1.88 7.49 9.71
CA LEU A 137 -2.70 8.47 10.41
C LEU A 137 -4.17 8.05 10.46
N ILE A 138 -4.74 7.53 9.36
CA ILE A 138 -6.10 6.98 9.32
C ILE A 138 -6.22 5.84 10.32
N ARG A 139 -5.28 4.89 10.28
CA ARG A 139 -5.26 3.76 11.22
C ARG A 139 -5.23 4.23 12.68
N LEU A 140 -4.34 5.15 13.05
CA LEU A 140 -4.22 5.66 14.42
C LEU A 140 -5.49 6.38 14.88
N LYS A 141 -6.14 7.15 13.98
CA LYS A 141 -7.44 7.79 14.27
C LYS A 141 -8.52 6.74 14.55
N THR A 142 -8.59 5.68 13.75
CA THR A 142 -9.55 4.57 13.95
C THR A 142 -9.29 3.81 15.24
N GLU A 143 -8.03 3.52 15.56
CA GLU A 143 -7.63 2.88 16.82
C GLU A 143 -8.02 3.74 18.04
N ASN A 144 -7.79 5.05 17.98
CA ASN A 144 -8.18 5.99 19.03
C ASN A 144 -9.69 6.06 19.20
N ALA A 145 -10.45 6.21 18.10
CA ALA A 145 -11.91 6.23 18.13
C ALA A 145 -12.48 4.95 18.73
N THR A 146 -11.93 3.80 18.33
CA THR A 146 -12.30 2.50 18.89
C THR A 146 -11.99 2.39 20.37
N TYR A 147 -10.80 2.83 20.80
CA TYR A 147 -10.42 2.83 22.21
C TYR A 147 -11.36 3.68 23.07
N ASN A 148 -11.85 4.81 22.55
CA ASN A 148 -12.72 5.73 23.29
C ASN A 148 -14.15 5.20 23.50
N VAL A 149 -14.60 4.24 22.70
CA VAL A 149 -15.90 3.56 22.87
C VAL A 149 -15.86 2.51 23.99
N LEU A 150 -14.67 2.06 24.40
CA LEU A 150 -14.50 1.05 25.45
C LEU A 150 -14.75 1.63 26.85
N THR A 151 -15.35 0.81 27.71
CA THR A 151 -15.47 1.11 29.15
C THR A 151 -14.11 1.03 29.85
N ALA A 152 -14.02 1.58 31.07
CA ALA A 152 -12.79 1.52 31.86
C ALA A 152 -12.31 0.07 32.10
N GLU A 153 -13.24 -0.84 32.39
CA GLU A 153 -12.95 -2.27 32.59
C GLU A 153 -12.44 -2.94 31.31
N GLN A 154 -13.08 -2.64 30.16
CA GLN A 154 -12.65 -3.15 28.86
C GLN A 154 -11.26 -2.62 28.48
N LYS A 155 -10.95 -1.35 28.80
CA LYS A 155 -9.61 -0.77 28.60
C LYS A 155 -8.55 -1.45 29.45
N ALA A 156 -8.88 -1.78 30.71
CA ALA A 156 -7.98 -2.53 31.59
C ALA A 156 -7.71 -3.95 31.04
N LYS A 157 -8.76 -4.66 30.62
CA LYS A 157 -8.63 -5.99 29.98
C LYS A 157 -7.81 -5.92 28.69
N LEU A 158 -8.02 -4.90 27.87
CA LEU A 158 -7.23 -4.68 26.65
C LEU A 158 -5.73 -4.50 26.97
N ALA A 159 -5.40 -3.76 28.03
CA ALA A 159 -4.00 -3.58 28.44
C ALA A 159 -3.36 -4.89 28.90
N GLU A 160 -4.10 -5.73 29.63
CA GLU A 160 -3.64 -7.07 30.04
C GLU A 160 -3.40 -7.99 28.83
N LEU A 161 -4.37 -8.06 27.91
CA LEU A 161 -4.24 -8.85 26.68
C LEU A 161 -3.03 -8.42 25.85
N ARG A 162 -2.75 -7.12 25.76
CA ARG A 162 -1.57 -6.60 25.06
C ARG A 162 -0.26 -7.08 25.69
N LYS A 163 -0.14 -7.04 27.02
CA LYS A 163 1.04 -7.55 27.73
C LYS A 163 1.25 -9.05 27.48
N ASN A 164 0.17 -9.83 27.52
CA ASN A 164 0.22 -11.27 27.31
C ASN A 164 0.59 -11.64 25.87
N MET A 165 0.14 -10.87 24.87
CA MET A 165 0.55 -11.06 23.47
C MET A 165 2.03 -10.70 23.26
N GLU A 166 2.52 -9.68 23.94
CA GLU A 166 3.92 -9.28 23.85
C GLU A 166 4.87 -10.31 24.45
N SER A 167 4.47 -10.97 25.54
CA SER A 167 5.26 -12.04 26.17
C SER A 167 5.28 -13.35 25.37
N HIS A 168 4.36 -13.53 24.41
CA HIS A 168 4.20 -14.75 23.62
C HIS A 168 4.57 -14.61 22.14
N LYS A 169 5.31 -13.58 21.73
CA LYS A 169 5.78 -13.44 20.34
C LYS A 169 6.60 -14.69 19.93
N PRO A 170 6.11 -15.56 19.03
CA PRO A 170 6.87 -16.72 18.61
C PRO A 170 8.05 -16.23 17.77
N GLY A 171 9.27 -16.36 18.30
CA GLY A 171 10.50 -15.93 17.62
C GLY A 171 11.50 -15.14 18.46
N GLN A 172 11.17 -14.72 19.68
CA GLN A 172 12.14 -14.21 20.66
C GLN A 172 12.40 -15.27 21.74
N GLY A 173 13.14 -16.32 21.39
CA GLY A 173 13.85 -17.10 22.41
C GLY A 173 14.90 -16.21 23.10
N PRO A 174 15.34 -16.55 24.33
CA PRO A 174 16.40 -15.80 25.00
C PRO A 174 17.61 -15.68 24.08
N ARG A 175 18.04 -14.45 23.78
CA ARG A 175 19.28 -14.21 23.04
C ARG A 175 20.42 -14.81 23.88
N PRO A 176 21.25 -15.71 23.34
CA PRO A 176 22.40 -16.22 24.08
C PRO A 176 23.29 -15.03 24.43
N SER A 177 23.57 -14.87 25.73
CA SER A 177 24.57 -13.93 26.22
C SER A 177 25.90 -14.27 25.55
N ARG A 178 26.43 -13.34 24.76
CA ARG A 178 27.80 -13.43 24.23
C ARG A 178 28.77 -12.86 25.25
#